data_AF-A0A0C9SKA8-F1
#
_entry.id   AF-A0A0C9SKA8-F1
#
_cell.length_a   1.000
_cell.length_b   1.000
_cell.length_c   1.000
_cell.angle_alpha   90.00
_cell.angle_beta   90.00
_cell.angle_gamma   90.00
#
_symmetry.space_group_name_H-M   'P 1'
#
loop_
_entity.id
_entity.type
_entity.pdbx_description
1 polymer ?
#
loop_
_entity_poly.entity_id
_entity_poly.type
_entity_poly.pdbx_seq_one_letter_code
_entity_poly.pdbx_strand_id
1 'polypeptide(L)'
;MPDFVANRNQTAAYSQLPPELILKIFDIAAASSKSTALALCLVSSWACNLARRRLLDTVTISTKLQMEALLCAVEGPRGDLAAVRHLWLAHNERHDCIIARLPNLADLALTPYSLYHSLWETESPTTPPIPSIAAPDNALRLTVIPSASDGYALTRLLTGANAAQSKLNRAGRNATHLSYALFRKDAYIAMLLRTTVLRVLPTFPHLTHLAVAWPGSRTPLPREALDAFCENALIAVPALRALVVVMSAEARAEYAAEDTAFPSSLCEQCPHVYVVEESQGEPVDMWLEEVRGGDSVWERAARSGATVRIVCALSPLLTAE
;
A
#
# COMPACT_ATOMS: atom_id res chain seq x y z
N MET A 1 -24.98 62.34 16.57
CA MET A 1 -24.53 61.69 15.31
C MET A 1 -23.02 61.61 15.36
N PRO A 2 -22.42 60.41 15.50
CA PRO A 2 -20.98 60.25 15.47
C PRO A 2 -20.50 59.92 14.05
N ASP A 3 -19.47 60.64 13.62
CA ASP A 3 -18.79 60.49 12.33
C ASP A 3 -18.05 59.14 12.25
N PHE A 4 -18.52 58.26 11.36
CA PHE A 4 -17.81 57.05 10.95
C PHE A 4 -16.66 57.44 10.02
N VAL A 5 -15.50 57.75 10.60
CA VAL A 5 -14.26 57.94 9.84
C VAL A 5 -13.83 56.58 9.29
N ALA A 6 -14.16 56.35 8.01
CA ALA A 6 -13.82 55.14 7.29
C ALA A 6 -12.29 55.02 7.14
N ASN A 7 -11.70 54.10 7.89
CA ASN A 7 -10.28 53.76 7.84
C ASN A 7 -9.96 52.99 6.53
N ARG A 8 -9.89 53.71 5.40
CA ARG A 8 -9.69 53.16 4.04
C ARG A 8 -8.28 52.62 3.76
N ASN A 9 -7.34 52.72 4.70
CA ASN A 9 -5.94 52.38 4.47
C ASN A 9 -5.54 50.97 4.96
N GLN A 10 -6.48 50.16 5.44
CA GLN A 10 -6.18 48.83 6.00
C GLN A 10 -6.22 47.67 4.99
N THR A 11 -6.33 47.97 3.68
CA THR A 11 -6.49 46.98 2.62
C THR A 11 -5.19 46.41 2.03
N ALA A 12 -3.99 46.79 2.49
CA ALA A 12 -2.76 46.50 1.75
C ALA A 12 -1.59 45.85 2.52
N ALA A 13 -1.83 45.21 3.67
CA ALA A 13 -0.76 44.43 4.32
C ALA A 13 -0.50 43.09 3.60
N TYR A 14 -1.56 42.42 3.10
CA TYR A 14 -1.44 41.12 2.44
C TYR A 14 -0.94 41.19 1.00
N SER A 15 -0.99 42.36 0.35
CA SER A 15 -0.44 42.58 -0.99
C SER A 15 1.08 42.62 -1.04
N GLN A 16 1.77 42.56 0.10
CA GLN A 16 3.23 42.59 0.18
C GLN A 16 3.88 41.20 0.27
N LEU A 17 3.10 40.12 0.42
CA LEU A 17 3.69 38.78 0.46
C LEU A 17 4.11 38.34 -0.96
N PRO A 18 5.36 37.88 -1.13
CA PRO A 18 5.78 37.23 -2.36
C PRO A 18 4.84 36.07 -2.72
N PRO A 19 4.39 35.95 -3.98
CA PRO A 19 3.45 34.91 -4.41
C PRO A 19 3.97 33.49 -4.14
N GLU A 20 5.29 33.29 -4.12
CA GLU A 20 5.94 32.02 -3.79
C GLU A 20 5.69 31.62 -2.33
N LEU A 21 5.65 32.58 -1.40
CA LEU A 21 5.31 32.31 -0.01
C LEU A 21 3.84 31.94 0.14
N ILE A 22 2.94 32.61 -0.58
CA ILE A 22 1.51 32.28 -0.58
C ILE A 22 1.30 30.85 -1.11
N LEU A 23 1.96 30.49 -2.22
CA LEU A 23 1.96 29.13 -2.77
C LEU A 23 2.42 28.10 -1.74
N LYS A 24 3.53 28.37 -1.05
CA LYS A 24 4.10 27.46 -0.05
C LYS A 24 3.18 27.31 1.18
N ILE A 25 2.58 28.41 1.66
CA ILE A 25 1.62 28.38 2.77
C ILE A 25 0.40 27.56 2.38
N PHE A 26 -0.16 27.76 1.19
CA PHE A 26 -1.33 27.03 0.73
C PHE A 26 -1.03 25.55 0.50
N ASP A 27 0.16 25.22 0.00
CA ASP A 27 0.59 23.83 -0.20
C ASP A 27 0.73 23.09 1.14
N ILE A 28 1.38 23.72 2.13
CA ILE A 28 1.48 23.18 3.49
C ILE A 28 0.09 23.05 4.14
N ALA A 29 -0.76 24.07 3.99
CA ALA A 29 -2.12 24.05 4.54
C ALA A 29 -2.97 22.94 3.90
N ALA A 30 -2.92 22.79 2.57
CA ALA A 30 -3.61 21.72 1.86
C ALA A 30 -3.07 20.34 2.25
N ALA A 31 -1.75 20.20 2.46
CA ALA A 31 -1.14 18.96 2.91
C ALA A 31 -1.49 18.58 4.36
N SER A 32 -1.87 19.56 5.20
CA SER A 32 -2.15 19.30 6.62
C SER A 32 -3.44 18.51 6.85
N SER A 33 -4.46 18.66 5.99
CA SER A 33 -5.73 17.93 6.10
C SER A 33 -6.60 18.07 4.85
N LYS A 34 -7.39 17.03 4.59
CA LYS A 34 -8.38 17.02 3.49
C LYS A 34 -9.41 18.14 3.62
N SER A 35 -9.86 18.45 4.84
CA SER A 35 -10.81 19.53 5.10
C SER A 35 -10.23 20.89 4.74
N THR A 36 -8.97 21.16 5.10
CA THR A 36 -8.28 22.41 4.75
C THR A 36 -8.06 22.53 3.24
N ALA A 37 -7.65 21.44 2.58
CA ALA A 37 -7.54 21.43 1.12
C ALA A 37 -8.88 21.72 0.43
N LEU A 38 -9.99 21.15 0.91
CA LEU A 38 -11.33 21.46 0.40
C LEU A 38 -11.73 22.92 0.65
N ALA A 39 -11.43 23.47 1.82
CA ALA A 39 -11.70 24.88 2.13
C ALA A 39 -10.90 25.81 1.19
N LEU A 40 -9.63 25.50 0.91
CA LEU A 40 -8.81 26.24 -0.05
C LEU A 40 -9.39 26.21 -1.47
N CYS A 41 -10.03 25.11 -1.86
CA CYS A 41 -10.74 25.04 -3.14
C CYS A 41 -11.90 26.03 -3.28
N LEU A 42 -12.45 26.52 -2.18
CA LEU A 42 -13.55 27.50 -2.18
C LEU A 42 -13.05 28.95 -2.24
N VAL A 43 -11.75 29.20 -2.04
CA VAL A 43 -11.18 30.56 -1.99
C VAL A 43 -11.08 31.18 -3.39
N SER A 44 -10.50 30.45 -4.34
CA SER A 44 -10.34 30.89 -5.73
C SER A 44 -10.04 29.71 -6.65
N SER A 45 -10.17 29.90 -7.97
CA SER A 45 -9.82 28.87 -8.96
C SER A 45 -8.34 28.48 -8.93
N TRP A 46 -7.46 29.44 -8.64
CA TRP A 46 -6.03 29.20 -8.48
C TRP A 46 -5.71 28.39 -7.23
N ALA A 47 -6.30 28.75 -6.08
CA ALA A 47 -6.14 28.00 -4.84
C ALA A 47 -6.71 26.58 -4.96
N CYS A 48 -7.84 26.44 -5.67
CA CYS A 48 -8.43 25.15 -6.02
C CYS A 48 -7.48 24.28 -6.83
N ASN A 49 -6.84 24.81 -7.89
CA ASN A 49 -5.87 24.03 -8.68
C ASN A 49 -4.68 23.54 -7.84
N LEU A 50 -4.21 24.35 -6.89
CA LEU A 50 -3.13 23.98 -5.99
C LEU A 50 -3.56 22.89 -4.99
N ALA A 51 -4.65 23.11 -4.27
CA ALA A 51 -5.15 22.17 -3.27
C ALA A 51 -5.64 20.85 -3.89
N ARG A 52 -6.17 20.90 -5.12
CA ARG A 52 -6.63 19.72 -5.86
C ARG A 52 -5.53 18.68 -6.08
N ARG A 53 -4.27 19.10 -6.29
CA ARG A 53 -3.15 18.15 -6.39
C ARG A 53 -3.01 17.31 -5.12
N ARG A 54 -3.11 17.95 -3.94
CA ARG A 54 -3.08 17.26 -2.64
C ARG A 54 -4.32 16.38 -2.40
N LEU A 55 -5.48 16.82 -2.87
CA LEU A 55 -6.72 16.03 -2.77
C LEU A 55 -6.72 14.78 -3.65
N LEU A 56 -6.01 14.81 -4.78
CA LEU A 56 -5.90 13.71 -5.73
C LEU A 56 -4.65 12.85 -5.52
N ASP A 57 -3.66 13.32 -4.76
CA ASP A 57 -2.43 12.60 -4.45
C ASP A 57 -2.71 11.19 -3.91
N THR A 58 -3.65 11.11 -2.96
CA THR A 58 -4.15 9.86 -2.40
C THR A 58 -5.66 9.73 -2.61
N VAL A 59 -6.08 8.72 -3.38
CA VAL A 59 -7.48 8.45 -3.69
C VAL A 59 -7.90 7.12 -3.08
N THR A 60 -8.90 7.16 -2.20
CA THR A 60 -9.49 5.97 -1.58
C THR A 60 -10.90 5.75 -2.10
N ILE A 61 -11.15 4.57 -2.65
CA ILE A 61 -12.43 4.18 -3.23
C ILE A 61 -12.89 2.89 -2.56
N SER A 62 -14.02 2.99 -1.85
CA SER A 62 -14.66 1.87 -1.17
C SER A 62 -16.07 1.60 -1.69
N THR A 63 -16.60 2.47 -2.56
CA THR A 63 -17.94 2.33 -3.12
C THR A 63 -17.96 2.55 -4.63
N LYS A 64 -18.96 1.96 -5.29
CA LYS A 64 -19.22 2.17 -6.71
C LYS A 64 -19.42 3.65 -7.06
N LEU A 65 -20.18 4.38 -6.24
CA LEU A 65 -20.44 5.81 -6.46
C LEU A 65 -19.15 6.65 -6.43
N GLN A 66 -18.21 6.32 -5.54
CA GLN A 66 -16.91 6.99 -5.50
C GLN A 66 -16.07 6.68 -6.75
N MET A 67 -16.15 5.44 -7.26
CA MET A 67 -15.50 5.08 -8.52
C MET A 67 -16.10 5.85 -9.70
N GLU A 68 -17.42 5.89 -9.83
CA GLU A 68 -18.12 6.65 -10.87
C GLU A 68 -17.75 8.13 -10.80
N ALA A 69 -17.74 8.72 -9.60
CA ALA A 69 -17.34 10.10 -9.40
C ALA A 69 -15.88 10.35 -9.81
N LEU A 70 -14.97 9.42 -9.50
CA LEU A 70 -13.59 9.50 -9.97
C LEU A 70 -13.55 9.44 -11.50
N LEU A 71 -14.18 8.45 -12.13
CA LEU A 71 -14.21 8.30 -13.59
C LEU A 71 -14.77 9.55 -14.28
N CYS A 72 -15.86 10.12 -13.78
CA CYS A 72 -16.39 11.39 -14.30
C CYS A 72 -15.39 12.54 -14.14
N ALA A 73 -14.68 12.62 -13.02
CA ALA A 73 -13.65 13.64 -12.79
C ALA A 73 -12.42 13.43 -13.69
N VAL A 74 -12.11 12.18 -14.03
CA VAL A 74 -11.03 11.77 -14.93
C VAL A 74 -11.34 12.11 -16.39
N GLU A 75 -12.57 11.88 -16.83
CA GLU A 75 -13.01 12.09 -18.21
C GLU A 75 -13.25 13.56 -18.57
N GLY A 76 -13.38 14.42 -17.56
CA GLY A 76 -13.55 15.85 -17.77
C GLY A 76 -12.32 16.52 -18.42
N PRO A 77 -12.49 17.68 -19.08
CA PRO A 77 -11.41 18.44 -19.73
C PRO A 77 -10.33 18.97 -18.76
N ARG A 78 -10.53 18.78 -17.46
CA ARG A 78 -9.63 19.17 -16.38
C ARG A 78 -9.12 17.96 -15.58
N GLY A 79 -9.21 16.74 -16.12
CA GLY A 79 -8.71 15.54 -15.46
C GLY A 79 -7.19 15.58 -15.30
N ASP A 80 -6.71 15.85 -14.09
CA ASP A 80 -5.28 15.76 -13.76
C ASP A 80 -4.99 14.38 -13.14
N LEU A 81 -4.99 13.35 -13.99
CA LEU A 81 -4.67 11.98 -13.57
C LEU A 81 -3.24 11.83 -13.10
N ALA A 82 -2.36 12.70 -13.58
CA ALA A 82 -0.96 12.73 -13.17
C ALA A 82 -0.80 13.14 -11.70
N ALA A 83 -1.82 13.75 -11.09
CA ALA A 83 -1.83 14.04 -9.66
C ALA A 83 -2.05 12.78 -8.80
N VAL A 84 -2.63 11.69 -9.32
CA VAL A 84 -2.89 10.48 -8.53
C VAL A 84 -1.61 9.65 -8.42
N ARG A 85 -1.07 9.57 -7.20
CA ARG A 85 0.13 8.79 -6.88
C ARG A 85 -0.19 7.55 -6.06
N HIS A 86 -1.22 7.64 -5.23
CA HIS A 86 -1.66 6.55 -4.38
C HIS A 86 -3.14 6.26 -4.63
N LEU A 87 -3.44 5.02 -5.04
CA LEU A 87 -4.81 4.58 -5.31
C LEU A 87 -5.17 3.38 -4.44
N TRP A 88 -6.25 3.49 -3.68
CA TRP A 88 -6.75 2.43 -2.83
C TRP A 88 -8.15 1.99 -3.26
N LEU A 89 -8.27 0.79 -3.83
CA LEU A 89 -9.52 0.23 -4.36
C LEU A 89 -10.00 -0.92 -3.46
N ALA A 90 -10.81 -0.59 -2.45
CA ALA A 90 -11.44 -1.55 -1.55
C ALA A 90 -12.78 -2.11 -2.07
N HIS A 91 -13.07 -1.89 -3.35
CA HIS A 91 -14.32 -2.31 -3.99
C HIS A 91 -14.12 -3.56 -4.85
N ASN A 92 -15.05 -4.51 -4.79
CA ASN A 92 -15.00 -5.80 -5.51
C ASN A 92 -15.58 -5.72 -6.93
N GLU A 93 -15.15 -4.74 -7.71
CA GLU A 93 -15.53 -4.61 -9.12
C GLU A 93 -14.30 -4.58 -10.04
N ARG A 94 -14.56 -4.84 -11.32
CA ARG A 94 -13.53 -4.80 -12.37
C ARG A 94 -13.23 -3.35 -12.71
N HIS A 95 -11.96 -2.95 -12.60
CA HIS A 95 -11.54 -1.55 -12.74
C HIS A 95 -10.30 -1.38 -13.61
N ASP A 96 -10.05 -2.33 -14.52
CA ASP A 96 -8.77 -2.47 -15.22
C ASP A 96 -8.44 -1.25 -16.11
N CYS A 97 -9.45 -0.49 -16.52
CA CYS A 97 -9.29 0.69 -17.37
C CYS A 97 -8.70 1.91 -16.64
N ILE A 98 -8.87 2.04 -15.31
CA ILE A 98 -8.44 3.26 -14.63
C ILE A 98 -6.95 3.25 -14.32
N ILE A 99 -6.41 2.11 -13.87
CA ILE A 99 -5.02 1.97 -13.43
C ILE A 99 -4.06 2.29 -14.59
N ALA A 100 -4.38 1.81 -15.79
CA ALA A 100 -3.59 2.09 -17.00
C ALA A 100 -3.53 3.60 -17.32
N ARG A 101 -4.50 4.40 -16.86
CA ARG A 101 -4.57 5.85 -17.14
C ARG A 101 -3.82 6.72 -16.12
N LEU A 102 -3.20 6.14 -15.09
CA LEU A 102 -2.52 6.89 -14.02
C LEU A 102 -0.99 6.84 -14.20
N PRO A 103 -0.39 7.81 -14.92
CA PRO A 103 1.02 7.75 -15.31
C PRO A 103 2.01 7.93 -14.15
N ASN A 104 1.56 8.46 -13.01
CA ASN A 104 2.39 8.73 -11.83
C ASN A 104 2.02 7.82 -10.65
N LEU A 105 1.25 6.76 -10.89
CA LEU A 105 0.86 5.82 -9.85
C LEU A 105 2.10 5.14 -9.26
N ALA A 106 2.32 5.37 -7.97
CA ALA A 106 3.42 4.82 -7.19
C ALA A 106 2.94 3.72 -6.24
N ASP A 107 1.75 3.89 -5.66
CA ASP A 107 1.15 2.93 -4.73
C ASP A 107 -0.25 2.56 -5.18
N LEU A 108 -0.51 1.25 -5.23
CA LEU A 108 -1.77 0.68 -5.65
C LEU A 108 -2.22 -0.37 -4.64
N ALA A 109 -3.37 -0.16 -4.00
CA ALA A 109 -4.01 -1.16 -3.17
C ALA A 109 -5.26 -1.72 -3.88
N LEU A 110 -5.34 -3.05 -3.98
CA LEU A 110 -6.41 -3.77 -4.66
C LEU A 110 -6.90 -4.95 -3.82
N THR A 111 -8.17 -5.29 -3.95
CA THR A 111 -8.66 -6.58 -3.48
C THR A 111 -8.04 -7.73 -4.31
N PRO A 112 -7.96 -8.96 -3.80
CA PRO A 112 -7.54 -10.12 -4.60
C PRO A 112 -8.34 -10.27 -5.90
N TYR A 113 -9.62 -9.93 -5.87
CA TYR A 113 -10.49 -10.00 -7.05
C TYR A 113 -10.08 -8.98 -8.11
N SER A 114 -9.91 -7.72 -7.73
CA SER A 114 -9.45 -6.67 -8.64
C SER A 114 -8.03 -6.95 -9.13
N LEU A 115 -7.14 -7.47 -8.27
CA LEU A 115 -5.79 -7.87 -8.67
C LEU A 115 -5.81 -8.92 -9.77
N TYR A 116 -6.63 -9.95 -9.64
CA TYR A 116 -6.77 -11.01 -10.64
C TYR A 116 -7.16 -10.44 -12.01
N HIS A 117 -8.19 -9.60 -12.04
CA HIS A 117 -8.67 -9.00 -13.28
C HIS A 117 -7.66 -8.05 -13.90
N SER A 118 -7.02 -7.22 -13.07
CA SER A 118 -6.04 -6.26 -13.55
C SER A 118 -4.82 -6.97 -14.13
N LEU A 119 -4.29 -8.00 -13.47
CA LEU A 119 -3.07 -8.69 -13.90
C LEU A 119 -3.27 -9.67 -15.07
N TRP A 120 -4.43 -10.34 -15.18
CA TRP A 120 -4.62 -11.45 -16.11
C TRP A 120 -5.79 -11.33 -17.10
N GLU A 121 -6.80 -10.46 -16.89
CA GLU A 121 -8.03 -10.44 -17.71
C GLU A 121 -8.09 -9.28 -18.72
N THR A 122 -6.97 -8.96 -19.38
CA THR A 122 -6.94 -7.91 -20.42
C THR A 122 -7.39 -8.37 -21.81
N GLU A 123 -7.65 -9.66 -22.02
CA GLU A 123 -7.97 -10.23 -23.34
C GLU A 123 -9.37 -10.85 -23.40
N SER A 124 -10.41 -10.13 -22.96
CA SER A 124 -11.76 -10.52 -23.39
C SER A 124 -11.89 -10.21 -24.89
N PRO A 125 -12.13 -11.21 -25.76
CA PRO A 125 -12.16 -11.02 -27.22
C PRO A 125 -13.26 -10.06 -27.70
N THR A 126 -14.21 -9.72 -26.82
CA THR A 126 -15.32 -8.81 -27.11
C THR A 126 -15.02 -7.35 -26.82
N THR A 127 -13.91 -7.03 -26.14
CA THR A 127 -13.60 -5.66 -25.73
C THR A 127 -12.50 -5.13 -26.64
N PRO A 128 -12.68 -3.96 -27.29
CA PRO A 128 -11.62 -3.38 -28.09
C PRO A 128 -10.37 -3.23 -27.23
N PRO A 129 -9.17 -3.53 -27.77
CA PRO A 129 -7.93 -3.46 -27.01
C PRO A 129 -7.82 -2.05 -26.43
N ILE A 130 -7.88 -1.95 -25.10
CA ILE A 130 -7.64 -0.70 -24.41
C ILE A 130 -6.20 -0.30 -24.80
N PRO A 131 -5.97 0.90 -25.36
CA PRO A 131 -4.63 1.32 -25.70
C PRO A 131 -3.75 1.09 -24.48
N SER A 132 -2.70 0.31 -24.65
CA SER A 132 -1.71 0.04 -23.61
C SER A 132 -1.00 1.36 -23.32
N ILE A 133 -1.62 2.19 -22.48
CA ILE A 133 -1.00 3.40 -21.97
C ILE A 133 0.21 2.91 -21.20
N ALA A 134 1.37 3.48 -21.53
CA ALA A 134 2.61 3.08 -20.92
C ALA A 134 2.46 3.15 -19.40
N ALA A 135 2.39 2.00 -18.73
CA ALA A 135 2.42 2.01 -17.27
C ALA A 135 3.69 2.75 -16.85
N PRO A 136 3.65 3.46 -15.71
CA PRO A 136 4.78 4.22 -15.23
C PRO A 136 6.05 3.37 -15.31
N ASP A 137 7.14 3.93 -15.84
CA ASP A 137 8.49 3.34 -15.70
C ASP A 137 8.95 3.32 -14.23
N ASN A 138 8.15 3.90 -13.35
CA ASN A 138 8.39 3.96 -11.93
C ASN A 138 8.12 2.62 -11.25
N ALA A 139 8.88 2.39 -10.19
CA ALA A 139 8.68 1.29 -9.26
C ALA A 139 7.26 1.37 -8.66
N LEU A 140 6.43 0.35 -8.93
CA LEU A 140 5.09 0.25 -8.36
C LEU A 140 5.14 -0.51 -7.02
N ARG A 141 4.42 0.01 -6.03
CA ARG A 141 4.15 -0.66 -4.76
C ARG A 141 2.73 -1.18 -4.77
N LEU A 142 2.58 -2.50 -4.65
CA LEU A 142 1.30 -3.17 -4.70
C LEU A 142 0.89 -3.65 -3.32
N THR A 143 -0.33 -3.35 -2.91
CA THR A 143 -0.92 -3.81 -1.65
C THR A 143 -2.19 -4.61 -1.94
N VAL A 144 -2.28 -5.83 -1.42
CA VAL A 144 -3.44 -6.70 -1.55
C VAL A 144 -4.27 -6.61 -0.27
N ILE A 145 -5.47 -6.06 -0.36
CA ILE A 145 -6.33 -5.76 0.78
C ILE A 145 -7.51 -6.73 0.90
N PRO A 146 -8.02 -7.01 2.12
CA PRO A 146 -9.09 -7.98 2.31
C PRO A 146 -10.37 -7.61 1.59
N SER A 147 -11.15 -8.63 1.23
CA SER A 147 -12.47 -8.48 0.62
C SER A 147 -13.40 -9.65 0.98
N ALA A 148 -14.70 -9.48 0.77
CA ALA A 148 -15.67 -10.56 1.02
C ALA A 148 -15.43 -11.81 0.14
N SER A 149 -14.66 -11.70 -0.94
CA SER A 149 -14.50 -12.73 -1.97
C SER A 149 -13.08 -13.31 -2.05
N ASP A 150 -12.28 -13.14 -0.99
CA ASP A 150 -10.84 -13.47 -1.01
C ASP A 150 -10.56 -14.93 -1.38
N GLY A 151 -11.30 -15.89 -0.83
CA GLY A 151 -11.06 -17.32 -1.10
C GLY A 151 -11.22 -17.68 -2.58
N TYR A 152 -12.29 -17.20 -3.22
CA TYR A 152 -12.53 -17.40 -4.65
C TYR A 152 -11.44 -16.74 -5.49
N ALA A 153 -11.14 -15.47 -5.19
CA ALA A 153 -10.17 -14.69 -5.94
C ALA A 153 -8.74 -15.24 -5.80
N LEU A 154 -8.31 -15.66 -4.61
CA LEU A 154 -7.01 -16.29 -4.38
C LEU A 154 -6.88 -17.62 -5.15
N THR A 155 -7.95 -18.42 -5.19
CA THR A 155 -7.96 -19.66 -5.99
C THR A 155 -7.84 -19.37 -7.50
N ARG A 156 -8.46 -18.28 -7.97
CA ARG A 156 -8.32 -17.81 -9.36
C ARG A 156 -6.91 -17.29 -9.65
N LEU A 157 -6.33 -16.50 -8.74
CA LEU A 157 -4.95 -16.03 -8.83
C LEU A 157 -3.96 -17.19 -8.95
N LEU A 158 -4.14 -18.24 -8.13
CA LEU A 158 -3.36 -19.47 -8.23
C LEU A 158 -3.47 -20.14 -9.60
N THR A 159 -4.69 -20.27 -10.12
CA THR A 159 -4.94 -20.89 -11.42
C THR A 159 -4.31 -20.05 -12.54
N GLY A 160 -4.43 -18.73 -12.46
CA GLY A 160 -3.86 -17.79 -13.43
C GLY A 160 -2.34 -17.76 -13.43
N ALA A 161 -1.71 -17.77 -12.25
CA ALA A 161 -0.25 -17.77 -12.11
C ALA A 161 0.41 -18.93 -12.86
N ASN A 162 -0.21 -20.12 -12.80
CA ASN A 162 0.30 -21.31 -13.50
C ASN A 162 0.13 -21.24 -15.03
N ALA A 163 -0.92 -20.57 -15.51
CA ALA A 163 -1.29 -20.59 -16.93
C ALA A 163 -0.64 -19.46 -17.74
N ALA A 164 -0.16 -18.40 -17.09
CA ALA A 164 -0.07 -17.10 -17.76
C ALA A 164 1.14 -16.24 -17.35
N GLN A 165 2.29 -16.86 -17.05
CA GLN A 165 3.52 -16.09 -16.74
C GLN A 165 3.91 -15.13 -17.88
N SER A 166 3.60 -15.47 -19.14
CA SER A 166 3.81 -14.60 -20.31
C SER A 166 2.77 -13.48 -20.46
N LYS A 167 1.58 -13.61 -19.85
CA LYS A 167 0.46 -12.67 -20.00
C LYS A 167 0.33 -11.67 -18.86
N LEU A 168 1.25 -11.67 -17.91
CA LEU A 168 1.22 -10.68 -16.85
C LEU A 168 1.25 -9.27 -17.46
N ASN A 169 0.27 -8.46 -17.07
CA ASN A 169 0.22 -7.06 -17.45
C ASN A 169 1.48 -6.30 -17.01
N ARG A 170 1.64 -5.07 -17.50
CA ARG A 170 2.82 -4.25 -17.17
C ARG A 170 2.89 -3.88 -15.68
N ALA A 171 1.76 -3.66 -15.01
CA ALA A 171 1.72 -3.29 -13.59
C ALA A 171 2.34 -4.38 -12.70
N GLY A 172 2.05 -5.65 -12.96
CA GLY A 172 2.69 -6.77 -12.26
C GLY A 172 4.19 -6.86 -12.55
N ARG A 173 4.63 -6.56 -13.78
CA ARG A 173 6.06 -6.62 -14.11
C ARG A 173 6.86 -5.57 -13.35
N ASN A 174 6.31 -4.36 -13.22
CA ASN A 174 6.97 -3.22 -12.58
C ASN A 174 6.80 -3.17 -11.05
N ALA A 175 6.06 -4.13 -10.46
CA ALA A 175 5.90 -4.19 -9.02
C ALA A 175 7.22 -4.58 -8.34
N THR A 176 7.72 -3.67 -7.51
CA THR A 176 8.97 -3.86 -6.74
C THR A 176 8.70 -4.18 -5.27
N HIS A 177 7.54 -3.75 -4.78
CA HIS A 177 7.08 -4.01 -3.43
C HIS A 177 5.70 -4.66 -3.50
N LEU A 178 5.49 -5.70 -2.71
CA LEU A 178 4.22 -6.39 -2.58
C LEU A 178 3.88 -6.55 -1.11
N SER A 179 2.70 -6.08 -0.71
CA SER A 179 2.21 -6.17 0.66
C SER A 179 0.90 -6.96 0.67
N TYR A 180 0.80 -8.05 1.44
CA TYR A 180 -0.42 -8.84 1.62
C TYR A 180 -1.09 -8.53 2.96
N ALA A 181 -2.15 -7.70 2.94
CA ALA A 181 -2.88 -7.21 4.11
C ALA A 181 -4.02 -8.14 4.50
N LEU A 182 -3.95 -9.40 4.10
CA LEU A 182 -5.06 -10.35 4.14
C LEU A 182 -5.21 -10.95 5.56
N PHE A 183 -5.42 -10.11 6.56
CA PHE A 183 -5.76 -10.55 7.90
C PHE A 183 -7.22 -10.99 7.95
N ARG A 184 -7.43 -12.30 8.05
CA ARG A 184 -8.69 -12.85 8.53
C ARG A 184 -8.37 -13.95 9.53
N LYS A 185 -9.11 -13.99 10.64
CA LYS A 185 -9.11 -15.11 11.60
C LYS A 185 -9.65 -16.42 10.99
N ASP A 186 -9.84 -16.46 9.67
CA ASP A 186 -10.31 -17.61 8.92
C ASP A 186 -9.11 -18.50 8.58
N ALA A 187 -9.08 -19.69 9.19
CA ALA A 187 -8.04 -20.69 8.97
C ALA A 187 -7.89 -21.06 7.48
N TYR A 188 -8.98 -21.02 6.71
CA TYR A 188 -8.93 -21.28 5.28
C TYR A 188 -8.14 -20.21 4.52
N ILE A 189 -8.37 -18.93 4.85
CA ILE A 189 -7.60 -17.82 4.26
C ILE A 189 -6.14 -17.89 4.67
N ALA A 190 -5.84 -18.20 5.94
CA ALA A 190 -4.47 -18.40 6.41
C ALA A 190 -3.73 -19.51 5.64
N MET A 191 -4.39 -20.64 5.41
CA MET A 191 -3.86 -21.74 4.58
C MET A 191 -3.66 -21.31 3.13
N LEU A 192 -4.65 -20.61 2.55
CA LEU A 192 -4.55 -20.09 1.19
C LEU A 192 -3.41 -19.09 1.05
N LEU A 193 -3.18 -18.20 2.01
CA LEU A 193 -2.08 -17.25 1.93
C LEU A 193 -0.73 -17.94 1.81
N ARG A 194 -0.48 -18.96 2.63
CA ARG A 194 0.80 -19.69 2.59
C ARG A 194 1.05 -20.35 1.25
N THR A 195 0.02 -20.98 0.69
CA THR A 195 0.13 -21.70 -0.58
C THR A 195 0.05 -20.78 -1.80
N THR A 196 -0.73 -19.71 -1.70
CA THR A 196 -1.03 -18.77 -2.80
C THR A 196 0.08 -17.77 -2.97
N VAL A 197 0.49 -17.10 -1.88
CA VAL A 197 1.52 -16.05 -1.96
C VAL A 197 2.75 -16.61 -2.64
N LEU A 198 3.32 -17.72 -2.12
CA LEU A 198 4.52 -18.36 -2.66
C LEU A 198 4.42 -18.75 -4.15
N ARG A 199 3.24 -19.18 -4.60
CA ARG A 199 3.02 -19.56 -6.02
C ARG A 199 2.83 -18.36 -6.94
N VAL A 200 2.36 -17.23 -6.40
CA VAL A 200 2.17 -16.01 -7.16
C VAL A 200 3.46 -15.17 -7.17
N LEU A 201 4.36 -15.29 -6.19
CA LEU A 201 5.60 -14.49 -6.17
C LEU A 201 6.43 -14.55 -7.47
N PRO A 202 6.63 -15.71 -8.14
CA PRO A 202 7.38 -15.78 -9.39
C PRO A 202 6.74 -15.01 -10.56
N THR A 203 5.49 -14.55 -10.41
CA THR A 203 4.87 -13.68 -11.41
C THR A 203 5.35 -12.24 -11.31
N PHE A 204 6.06 -11.85 -10.25
CA PHE A 204 6.58 -10.49 -10.08
C PHE A 204 8.12 -10.47 -10.26
N PRO A 205 8.64 -10.36 -11.50
CA PRO A 205 10.06 -10.55 -11.78
C PRO A 205 10.98 -9.47 -11.19
N HIS A 206 10.43 -8.31 -10.82
CA HIS A 206 11.17 -7.20 -10.21
C HIS A 206 10.88 -7.04 -8.71
N LEU A 207 10.21 -8.02 -8.10
CA LEU A 207 9.88 -7.98 -6.69
C LEU A 207 11.17 -8.02 -5.85
N THR A 208 11.36 -6.98 -5.04
CA THR A 208 12.51 -6.84 -4.14
C THR A 208 12.09 -6.75 -2.68
N HIS A 209 10.83 -6.41 -2.40
CA HIS A 209 10.31 -6.26 -1.05
C HIS A 209 8.95 -6.96 -0.94
N LEU A 210 8.81 -7.83 0.06
CA LEU A 210 7.56 -8.55 0.34
C LEU A 210 7.17 -8.32 1.80
N ALA A 211 5.95 -7.86 2.04
CA ALA A 211 5.37 -7.73 3.37
C ALA A 211 4.14 -8.63 3.44
N VAL A 212 4.04 -9.44 4.49
CA VAL A 212 2.94 -10.39 4.67
C VAL A 212 2.42 -10.24 6.07
N ALA A 213 1.15 -9.91 6.17
CA ALA A 213 0.45 -9.90 7.43
C ALA A 213 0.15 -11.36 7.81
N TRP A 214 0.82 -11.83 8.86
CA TRP A 214 0.81 -13.21 9.31
C TRP A 214 -0.36 -13.47 10.24
N PRO A 215 -1.31 -14.34 9.85
CA PRO A 215 -2.54 -14.52 10.60
C PRO A 215 -2.27 -15.18 11.95
N GLY A 216 -2.86 -14.62 13.01
CA GLY A 216 -3.10 -15.37 14.24
C GLY A 216 -4.13 -16.46 13.99
N SER A 217 -3.98 -17.61 14.64
CA SER A 217 -4.82 -18.77 14.39
C SER A 217 -5.23 -19.42 15.70
N ARG A 218 -6.53 -19.72 15.84
CA ARG A 218 -7.02 -20.51 17.00
C ARG A 218 -6.30 -21.85 17.11
N THR A 219 -5.81 -22.38 16.00
CA THR A 219 -4.90 -23.53 15.97
C THR A 219 -3.49 -22.99 15.73
N PRO A 220 -2.60 -23.01 16.74
CA PRO A 220 -1.24 -22.49 16.58
C PRO A 220 -0.59 -23.18 15.39
N LEU A 221 0.06 -22.38 14.57
CA LEU A 221 0.74 -22.89 13.41
C LEU A 221 2.09 -23.44 13.85
N PRO A 222 2.51 -24.60 13.31
CA PRO A 222 3.83 -25.11 13.60
C PRO A 222 4.87 -24.06 13.21
N ARG A 223 5.87 -23.87 14.08
CA ARG A 223 7.05 -23.02 13.83
C ARG A 223 7.64 -23.26 12.44
N GLU A 224 7.73 -24.53 12.07
CA GLU A 224 8.26 -25.01 10.79
C GLU A 224 7.50 -24.45 9.60
N ALA A 225 6.21 -24.10 9.76
CA ALA A 225 5.42 -23.53 8.67
C ALA A 225 5.81 -22.07 8.37
N LEU A 226 6.21 -21.29 9.40
CA LEU A 226 6.72 -19.93 9.19
C LEU A 226 8.15 -19.95 8.66
N ASP A 227 9.00 -20.84 9.19
CA ASP A 227 10.37 -21.04 8.70
C ASP A 227 10.34 -21.44 7.22
N ALA A 228 9.57 -22.48 6.89
CA ALA A 228 9.40 -22.93 5.50
C ALA A 228 8.79 -21.84 4.61
N PHE A 229 7.88 -21.02 5.11
CA PHE A 229 7.36 -19.89 4.33
C PHE A 229 8.46 -18.90 3.97
N CYS A 230 9.30 -18.51 4.95
CA CYS A 230 10.38 -17.56 4.73
C CYS A 230 11.43 -18.09 3.74
N GLU A 231 11.86 -19.34 3.93
CA GLU A 231 12.81 -19.99 3.02
C GLU A 231 12.26 -20.10 1.60
N ASN A 232 11.02 -20.59 1.45
CA ASN A 232 10.40 -20.74 0.14
C ASN A 232 10.17 -19.40 -0.55
N ALA A 233 9.87 -18.33 0.18
CA ALA A 233 9.73 -16.99 -0.41
C ALA A 233 11.05 -16.48 -0.99
N LEU A 234 12.16 -16.69 -0.27
CA LEU A 234 13.50 -16.31 -0.73
C LEU A 234 13.97 -17.16 -1.91
N ILE A 235 13.62 -18.45 -1.93
CA ILE A 235 13.89 -19.35 -3.07
C ILE A 235 13.06 -18.94 -4.29
N ALA A 236 11.76 -18.65 -4.09
CA ALA A 236 10.85 -18.29 -5.17
C ALA A 236 11.22 -16.96 -5.85
N VAL A 237 11.80 -16.02 -5.09
CA VAL A 237 12.22 -14.71 -5.59
C VAL A 237 13.66 -14.43 -5.16
N PRO A 238 14.66 -14.86 -5.94
CA PRO A 238 16.07 -14.63 -5.61
C PRO A 238 16.46 -13.14 -5.53
N ALA A 239 15.66 -12.25 -6.11
CA ALA A 239 15.87 -10.80 -6.05
C ALA A 239 15.33 -10.15 -4.76
N LEU A 240 14.68 -10.93 -3.88
CA LEU A 240 14.06 -10.42 -2.66
C LEU A 240 15.13 -9.94 -1.67
N ARG A 241 15.07 -8.66 -1.34
CA ARG A 241 15.99 -7.97 -0.41
C ARG A 241 15.44 -7.87 1.00
N ALA A 242 14.11 -7.82 1.13
CA ALA A 242 13.42 -7.75 2.39
C ALA A 242 12.12 -8.56 2.37
N LEU A 243 11.95 -9.42 3.37
CA LEU A 243 10.72 -10.11 3.71
C LEU A 243 10.27 -9.62 5.09
N VAL A 244 9.15 -8.90 5.14
CA VAL A 244 8.56 -8.41 6.39
C VAL A 244 7.38 -9.28 6.77
N VAL A 245 7.46 -9.92 7.93
CA VAL A 245 6.36 -10.68 8.53
C VAL A 245 5.72 -9.80 9.59
N VAL A 246 4.51 -9.31 9.32
CA VAL A 246 3.75 -8.47 10.26
C VAL A 246 2.89 -9.39 11.13
N MET A 247 3.19 -9.46 12.43
CA MET A 247 2.49 -10.33 13.37
C MET A 247 1.58 -9.51 14.29
N SER A 248 0.33 -9.94 14.44
CA SER A 248 -0.52 -9.42 15.51
C SER A 248 0.01 -9.87 16.87
N ALA A 249 -0.40 -9.18 17.94
CA ALA A 249 -0.08 -9.59 19.30
C ALA A 249 -0.57 -11.02 19.61
N GLU A 250 -1.73 -11.41 19.07
CA GLU A 250 -2.27 -12.78 19.18
C GLU A 250 -1.33 -13.79 18.50
N ALA A 251 -0.95 -13.55 17.24
CA ALA A 251 -0.04 -14.42 16.52
C ALA A 251 1.32 -14.53 17.22
N ARG A 252 1.86 -13.42 17.72
CA ARG A 252 3.14 -13.40 18.46
C ARG A 252 3.06 -14.20 19.75
N ALA A 253 1.95 -14.07 20.50
CA ALA A 253 1.75 -14.82 21.74
C ALA A 253 1.68 -16.34 21.51
N GLU A 254 1.10 -16.78 20.38
CA GLU A 254 1.08 -18.21 20.01
C GLU A 254 2.49 -18.80 19.90
N TYR A 255 3.41 -18.12 19.22
CA TYR A 255 4.81 -18.59 19.11
C TYR A 255 5.60 -18.40 20.41
N ALA A 256 5.33 -17.31 21.14
CA ALA A 256 6.04 -17.01 22.37
C ALA A 256 5.73 -18.00 23.51
N ALA A 257 4.59 -18.70 23.45
CA ALA A 257 4.25 -19.76 24.40
C ALA A 257 5.24 -20.94 24.34
N GLU A 258 5.81 -21.21 23.16
CA GLU A 258 6.79 -22.26 22.95
C GLU A 258 8.23 -21.72 23.05
N ASP A 259 8.48 -20.57 22.42
CA ASP A 259 9.79 -19.93 22.35
C ASP A 259 9.65 -18.40 22.16
N THR A 260 9.81 -17.66 23.26
CA THR A 260 9.75 -16.19 23.24
C THR A 260 10.80 -15.55 22.33
N ALA A 261 11.91 -16.24 22.07
CA ALA A 261 13.00 -15.77 21.23
C ALA A 261 12.81 -16.11 19.75
N PHE A 262 11.83 -16.98 19.40
CA PHE A 262 11.68 -17.48 18.04
C PHE A 262 11.57 -16.37 16.98
N PRO A 263 10.67 -15.37 17.11
CA PRO A 263 10.57 -14.32 16.11
C PRO A 263 11.87 -13.52 15.91
N SER A 264 12.67 -13.37 16.97
CA SER A 264 13.98 -12.73 16.89
C SER A 264 15.02 -13.64 16.23
N SER A 265 14.98 -14.94 16.51
CA SER A 265 15.88 -15.93 15.90
C SER A 265 15.71 -16.05 14.38
N LEU A 266 14.50 -15.80 13.85
CA LEU A 266 14.24 -15.74 12.41
C LEU A 266 15.09 -14.68 11.71
N CYS A 267 15.25 -13.51 12.31
CA CYS A 267 16.07 -12.43 11.76
C CYS A 267 17.57 -12.76 11.80
N GLU A 268 18.01 -13.57 12.75
CA GLU A 268 19.40 -14.03 12.86
C GLU A 268 19.72 -15.10 11.81
N GLN A 269 18.80 -16.05 11.61
CA GLN A 269 18.95 -17.14 10.64
C GLN A 269 18.80 -16.65 9.20
N CYS A 270 17.89 -15.70 8.98
CA CYS A 270 17.56 -15.15 7.67
C CYS A 270 17.74 -13.61 7.68
N PRO A 271 18.90 -13.07 7.28
CA PRO A 271 19.21 -11.63 7.38
C PRO A 271 18.29 -10.70 6.59
N HIS A 272 17.49 -11.25 5.67
CA HIS A 272 16.50 -10.55 4.86
C HIS A 272 15.10 -10.58 5.46
N VAL A 273 14.89 -11.33 6.54
CA VAL A 273 13.59 -11.48 7.21
C VAL A 273 13.51 -10.51 8.38
N TYR A 274 12.40 -9.79 8.46
CA TYR A 274 12.09 -8.84 9.51
C TYR A 274 10.74 -9.21 10.11
N VAL A 275 10.68 -9.37 11.43
CA VAL A 275 9.40 -9.51 12.13
C VAL A 275 9.00 -8.17 12.72
N VAL A 276 7.83 -7.68 12.33
CA VAL A 276 7.26 -6.42 12.85
C VAL A 276 6.01 -6.76 13.64
N GLU A 277 5.94 -6.26 14.87
CA GLU A 277 4.72 -6.35 15.67
C GLU A 277 3.71 -5.31 15.19
N GLU A 278 2.47 -5.75 15.07
CA GLU A 278 1.35 -4.90 14.72
C GLU A 278 1.02 -3.93 15.85
N SER A 279 0.91 -2.64 15.53
CA SER A 279 0.32 -1.68 16.47
C SER A 279 -1.19 -1.89 16.58
N GLN A 280 -1.82 -1.43 17.67
CA GLN A 280 -3.27 -1.58 17.88
C GLN A 280 -4.09 -1.14 16.64
N GLY A 281 -4.88 -2.05 16.08
CA GLY A 281 -5.70 -1.81 14.88
C GLY A 281 -5.80 -3.05 13.99
N GLU A 282 -6.54 -2.94 12.89
CA GLU A 282 -6.48 -3.93 11.80
C GLU A 282 -5.33 -3.53 10.84
N PRO A 283 -4.61 -4.48 10.22
CA PRO A 283 -3.43 -4.12 9.42
C PRO A 283 -3.78 -3.29 8.19
N VAL A 284 -5.00 -3.48 7.67
CA VAL A 284 -5.55 -2.71 6.55
C VAL A 284 -5.62 -1.23 6.88
N ASP A 285 -5.97 -0.87 8.12
CA ASP A 285 -6.05 0.51 8.56
C ASP A 285 -4.65 1.10 8.70
N MET A 286 -3.71 0.35 9.27
CA MET A 286 -2.32 0.80 9.37
C MET A 286 -1.69 1.07 8.01
N TRP A 287 -1.94 0.19 7.04
CA TRP A 287 -1.38 0.33 5.69
C TRP A 287 -2.09 1.44 4.91
N LEU A 288 -3.36 1.69 5.20
CA LEU A 288 -4.05 2.87 4.69
C LEU A 288 -3.47 4.16 5.27
N GLU A 289 -3.09 4.16 6.54
CA GLU A 289 -2.40 5.30 7.16
C GLU A 289 -0.99 5.52 6.58
N GLU A 290 -0.24 4.45 6.25
CA GLU A 290 1.03 4.55 5.50
C GLU A 290 0.84 5.32 4.18
N VAL A 291 -0.19 4.96 3.42
CA VAL A 291 -0.51 5.63 2.15
C VAL A 291 -0.93 7.10 2.35
N ARG A 292 -1.45 7.45 3.54
CA ARG A 292 -1.79 8.83 3.92
C ARG A 292 -0.58 9.64 4.42
N GLY A 293 0.63 9.11 4.28
CA GLY A 293 1.87 9.74 4.74
C GLY A 293 2.28 9.37 6.15
N GLY A 294 1.67 8.34 6.73
CA GLY A 294 2.12 7.72 7.98
C GLY A 294 3.39 6.88 7.79
N ASP A 295 3.91 6.37 8.90
CA ASP A 295 5.09 5.50 8.90
C ASP A 295 4.84 4.20 8.12
N SER A 296 5.69 3.92 7.14
CA SER A 296 5.55 2.69 6.36
C SER A 296 5.90 1.44 7.15
N VAL A 297 5.32 0.30 6.76
CA VAL A 297 5.71 -1.02 7.29
C VAL A 297 7.20 -1.30 7.08
N TRP A 298 7.76 -0.78 5.98
CA TRP A 298 9.17 -0.92 5.62
C TRP A 298 10.09 -0.11 6.53
N GLU A 299 9.73 1.15 6.81
CA GLU A 299 10.48 1.99 7.76
C GLU A 299 10.40 1.42 9.17
N ARG A 300 9.23 0.91 9.58
CA ARG A 300 9.09 0.19 10.84
C ARG A 300 10.00 -1.04 10.90
N ALA A 301 10.00 -1.86 9.86
CA ALA A 301 10.89 -3.02 9.76
C ALA A 301 12.37 -2.63 9.83
N ALA A 302 12.79 -1.56 9.14
CA ALA A 302 14.16 -1.09 9.17
C ALA A 302 14.59 -0.63 10.57
N ARG A 303 13.71 0.08 11.31
CA ARG A 303 13.97 0.50 12.70
C ARG A 303 14.02 -0.69 13.66
N SER A 304 13.11 -1.65 13.51
CA SER A 304 13.10 -2.88 14.30
C SER A 304 14.35 -3.72 14.04
N GLY A 305 14.75 -3.88 12.77
CA GLY A 305 15.95 -4.62 12.38
C GLY A 305 17.24 -3.97 12.87
N ALA A 306 17.33 -2.63 12.86
CA ALA A 306 18.44 -1.92 13.48
C ALA A 306 18.54 -2.21 14.98
N THR A 307 17.40 -2.26 15.67
CA THR A 307 17.34 -2.56 17.11
C THR A 307 17.79 -3.99 17.39
N VAL A 308 17.32 -4.97 16.63
CA VAL A 308 17.72 -6.38 16.79
C VAL A 308 19.22 -6.57 16.53
N ARG A 309 19.77 -5.95 15.49
CA ARG A 309 21.21 -6.03 15.20
C ARG A 309 22.07 -5.43 16.31
N ILE A 310 21.62 -4.34 16.94
CA ILE A 310 22.31 -3.73 18.09
C ILE A 310 22.24 -4.68 19.30
N VAL A 311 21.08 -5.26 19.60
CA VAL A 311 20.92 -6.19 20.72
C VAL A 311 21.76 -7.46 20.52
N CYS A 312 21.78 -8.04 19.32
CA CYS A 312 22.60 -9.22 19.00
C CYS A 312 24.10 -8.92 19.09
N ALA A 313 24.55 -7.71 18.72
CA ALA A 313 25.95 -7.31 18.85
C ALA A 313 26.37 -7.10 20.31
N LEU A 314 25.43 -6.76 21.21
CA LEU A 314 25.69 -6.49 22.63
C LEU A 314 25.52 -7.73 23.52
N SER A 315 24.71 -8.71 23.12
CA SER A 315 24.43 -9.94 23.89
C SER A 315 25.68 -10.76 24.28
N PRO A 316 26.69 -10.97 23.40
CA PRO A 316 27.92 -11.68 23.77
C PRO A 316 28.81 -10.91 24.76
N LEU A 317 28.63 -9.59 24.87
CA LEU A 317 29.41 -8.75 25.78
C LEU A 317 28.81 -8.72 27.20
N LEU A 318 27.57 -9.16 27.37
CA LEU A 318 26.83 -9.13 28.64
C LEU A 318 26.85 -10.48 29.38
N THR A 319 27.29 -11.57 28.74
CA THR A 319 27.34 -12.93 29.33
C THR A 319 28.75 -13.37 29.73
N ALA A 320 29.73 -12.46 29.71
CA ALA A 320 31.14 -12.74 30.03
C ALA A 320 31.55 -12.33 31.45
N GLU A 321 30.62 -12.26 32.41
CA GLU A 321 30.90 -12.10 33.86
C GLU A 321 30.60 -13.37 34.66
#